data_AF-A0A3D0M4A4-F1
#
_entry.id   AF-A0A3D0M4A4-F1
#
_cell.length_a   1.000
_cell.length_b   1.000
_cell.length_c   1.000
_cell.angle_alpha   90.00
_cell.angle_beta   90.00
_cell.angle_gamma   90.00
#
_symmetry.space_group_name_H-M   'P 1'
#
loop_
_entity.id
_entity.type
_entity.pdbx_description
1 polymer ?
#
loop_
_entity_poly.entity_id
_entity_poly.type
_entity_poly.pdbx_seq_one_letter_code
_entity_poly.pdbx_strand_id
1 'polypeptide(L)'
;MAFGNKSYQTLHDASEGAFRRRIILFTKPKPEGRVDDKDLPQKLARERDGIFLWMLAGLKRLMKNNWEFTISGRARENLEQAKEDSFNLLAFLKEDEIIRLGVPDTSEFSSDIYAEYEWWCSENGEKACVRKTVISYLRQNADRLHILYSEHVTKDGKRARGFYNVQLLKKHRNGISPM
;
A
#
# COMPACT_ATOMS: atom_id res chain seq x y z
N MET A 1 -12.30 -3.48 -15.66
CA MET A 1 -10.90 -3.89 -15.94
C MET A 1 -10.19 -2.67 -16.50
N ALA A 2 -9.06 -2.26 -15.92
CA ALA A 2 -8.32 -1.10 -16.39
C ALA A 2 -6.98 -1.56 -16.96
N PHE A 3 -6.64 -1.08 -18.15
CA PHE A 3 -5.36 -1.32 -18.80
C PHE A 3 -4.58 -0.01 -18.79
N GLY A 4 -3.31 -0.05 -18.41
CA GLY A 4 -2.49 1.14 -18.32
C GLY A 4 -1.02 0.80 -18.47
N ASN A 5 -0.27 1.76 -19.00
CA ASN A 5 1.18 1.63 -19.21
C ASN A 5 2.01 2.20 -18.04
N LYS A 6 1.34 2.63 -16.97
CA LYS A 6 1.98 3.12 -15.75
C LYS A 6 1.61 2.19 -14.59
N SER A 7 2.53 2.05 -13.65
CA SER A 7 2.24 1.38 -12.37
C SER A 7 1.00 2.01 -11.76
N TYR A 8 0.12 1.15 -11.24
CA TYR A 8 -1.11 1.60 -10.64
C TYR A 8 -0.78 2.44 -9.40
N GLN A 9 -1.21 3.70 -9.39
CA GLN A 9 -1.20 4.55 -8.21
C GLN A 9 -2.64 4.69 -7.69
N THR A 10 -2.85 4.50 -6.39
CA THR A 10 -4.12 4.76 -5.71
C THR A 10 -4.42 6.26 -5.75
N LEU A 11 -5.11 6.72 -6.80
CA LEU A 11 -5.42 8.14 -6.97
C LEU A 11 -6.26 8.72 -5.81
N HIS A 12 -7.13 7.91 -5.17
CA HIS A 12 -8.07 8.40 -4.16
C HIS A 12 -8.35 7.47 -2.95
N ASP A 13 -8.02 6.18 -3.01
CA ASP A 13 -8.32 5.23 -1.93
C ASP A 13 -7.13 4.30 -1.67
N ALA A 14 -6.36 4.60 -0.62
CA ALA A 14 -5.24 3.81 -0.12
C ALA A 14 -5.66 2.84 1.01
N SER A 15 -6.97 2.59 1.19
CA SER A 15 -7.46 1.65 2.20
C SER A 15 -7.07 0.22 1.84
N GLU A 16 -6.97 -0.64 2.87
CA GLU A 16 -6.88 -2.10 2.70
C GLU A 16 -8.03 -2.66 1.82
N GLY A 17 -9.17 -1.96 1.79
CA GLY A 17 -10.33 -2.27 0.95
C GLY A 17 -10.03 -2.23 -0.55
N ALA A 18 -9.20 -1.28 -0.96
CA ALA A 18 -8.79 -1.10 -2.34
C ALA A 18 -7.84 -2.23 -2.77
N PHE A 19 -6.88 -2.61 -1.93
CA PHE A 19 -5.91 -3.66 -2.25
C PHE A 19 -6.51 -5.06 -2.23
N ARG A 20 -7.34 -5.40 -1.21
CA ARG A 20 -7.89 -6.76 -1.06
C ARG A 20 -8.79 -7.24 -2.21
N ARG A 21 -9.29 -6.32 -3.04
CA ARG A 21 -10.25 -6.60 -4.13
C ARG A 21 -9.63 -6.55 -5.52
N ARG A 22 -8.30 -6.38 -5.62
CA ARG A 22 -7.61 -6.17 -6.89
C ARG A 22 -6.66 -7.30 -7.21
N ILE A 23 -6.53 -7.54 -8.51
CA ILE A 23 -5.53 -8.43 -9.08
C ILE A 23 -4.69 -7.55 -10.01
N ILE A 24 -3.41 -7.36 -9.67
CA ILE A 24 -2.48 -6.54 -10.47
C ILE A 24 -1.63 -7.47 -11.32
N LEU A 25 -1.75 -7.32 -12.63
CA LEU A 25 -0.99 -8.10 -13.61
C LEU A 25 -0.07 -7.17 -14.39
N PHE A 26 1.24 -7.35 -14.23
CA PHE A 26 2.21 -6.74 -15.14
C PHE A 26 2.44 -7.61 -16.36
N THR A 27 2.23 -7.03 -17.54
CA THR A 27 2.59 -7.66 -18.81
C THR A 27 4.09 -7.55 -19.03
N LYS A 28 4.65 -8.44 -19.86
CA LYS A 28 6.04 -8.31 -20.30
C LYS A 28 6.17 -7.05 -21.17
N PRO A 29 7.30 -6.32 -21.12
CA PRO A 29 7.55 -5.24 -22.05
C PRO A 29 7.53 -5.76 -23.49
N LYS A 30 7.21 -4.87 -24.44
CA LYS A 30 7.32 -5.18 -25.87
C LYS A 30 8.78 -5.51 -26.19
N PRO A 31 9.09 -6.68 -26.80
CA PRO A 31 10.44 -7.01 -27.21
C PRO A 31 11.02 -5.96 -28.16
N GLU A 32 12.32 -5.70 -28.05
CA GLU A 32 13.03 -4.80 -28.96
C GLU A 32 12.92 -5.31 -30.40
N GLY A 33 12.69 -4.39 -31.35
CA GLY A 33 12.52 -4.75 -32.76
C GLY A 33 11.21 -5.48 -33.12
N ARG A 34 10.28 -5.71 -32.17
CA ARG A 34 8.99 -6.33 -32.50
C ARG A 34 8.20 -5.45 -33.48
N VAL A 35 7.93 -6.01 -34.66
CA VAL A 35 6.99 -5.45 -35.64
C VAL A 35 5.57 -5.88 -35.26
N ASP A 36 4.66 -4.90 -35.22
CA ASP A 36 3.28 -5.15 -34.84
C ASP A 36 2.50 -5.70 -36.03
N ASP A 37 1.78 -6.80 -35.80
CA ASP A 37 0.93 -7.43 -36.80
C ASP A 37 -0.35 -6.62 -36.98
N LYS A 38 -0.48 -5.94 -38.13
CA LYS A 38 -1.63 -5.09 -38.46
C LYS A 38 -2.92 -5.89 -38.65
N ASP A 39 -2.81 -7.18 -38.95
CA ASP A 39 -3.95 -8.07 -39.20
C ASP A 39 -4.31 -8.93 -37.97
N LEU A 40 -3.70 -8.65 -36.82
CA LEU A 40 -3.94 -9.38 -35.57
C LEU A 40 -5.42 -9.47 -35.19
N PRO A 41 -6.24 -8.39 -35.29
CA PRO A 41 -7.67 -8.47 -34.99
C PRO A 41 -8.41 -9.50 -35.85
N GLN A 42 -8.10 -9.57 -37.14
CA GLN A 42 -8.72 -10.50 -38.10
C GLN A 42 -8.29 -11.94 -37.81
N LYS A 43 -7.02 -12.15 -37.42
CA LYS A 43 -6.52 -13.46 -37.00
C LYS A 43 -7.23 -13.94 -35.73
N LEU A 44 -7.33 -13.11 -34.71
CA LEU A 44 -8.06 -13.43 -33.47
C LEU A 44 -9.55 -13.71 -33.73
N ALA A 45 -10.19 -12.96 -34.63
CA ALA A 45 -11.59 -13.17 -35.00
C ALA A 45 -11.82 -14.55 -35.66
N ARG A 46 -10.86 -15.04 -36.45
CA ARG A 46 -10.92 -16.40 -37.04
C ARG A 46 -10.79 -17.50 -35.98
N GLU A 47 -10.17 -17.21 -34.84
CA GLU A 47 -9.98 -18.15 -33.72
C GLU A 47 -11.03 -18.00 -32.61
N ARG A 48 -12.10 -17.23 -32.84
CA ARG A 48 -13.10 -16.89 -31.82
C ARG A 48 -13.66 -18.10 -31.06
N ASP A 49 -13.89 -19.21 -31.76
CA ASP A 49 -14.48 -20.42 -31.18
C ASP A 49 -13.49 -21.05 -30.18
N GLY A 50 -12.20 -21.07 -30.51
CA GLY A 50 -11.13 -21.52 -29.61
C GLY A 50 -10.97 -20.61 -28.39
N ILE A 51 -10.99 -19.29 -28.61
CA ILE A 51 -10.97 -18.30 -27.52
C ILE A 51 -12.16 -18.52 -26.58
N PHE A 52 -13.37 -18.72 -27.13
CA PHE A 52 -14.57 -18.98 -26.34
C PHE A 52 -14.46 -20.26 -25.52
N LEU A 53 -14.01 -21.37 -26.13
CA LEU A 53 -13.82 -22.64 -25.42
C LEU A 53 -12.78 -22.51 -24.30
N TRP A 54 -11.71 -21.74 -24.52
CA TRP A 54 -10.71 -21.45 -23.49
C TRP A 54 -11.30 -20.66 -22.31
N MET A 55 -12.10 -19.62 -22.59
CA MET A 55 -12.83 -18.88 -21.56
C MET A 55 -13.82 -19.77 -20.79
N LEU A 56 -14.56 -20.65 -21.49
CA LEU A 56 -15.52 -21.58 -20.88
C LEU A 56 -14.80 -22.57 -19.95
N ALA A 57 -13.64 -23.08 -20.35
CA ALA A 57 -12.80 -23.91 -19.48
C ALA A 57 -12.34 -23.13 -18.24
N GLY A 58 -11.95 -21.87 -18.40
CA GLY A 58 -11.63 -20.96 -17.30
C GLY A 58 -12.81 -20.74 -16.34
N LEU A 59 -14.01 -20.52 -16.85
CA LEU A 59 -15.24 -20.38 -16.06
C LEU A 59 -15.55 -21.65 -15.27
N LYS A 60 -15.48 -22.83 -15.91
CA LYS A 60 -15.68 -24.11 -15.22
C LYS A 60 -14.67 -24.31 -14.08
N ARG A 61 -13.41 -23.89 -14.27
CA ARG A 61 -12.39 -23.92 -13.21
C ARG A 61 -12.74 -22.96 -12.07
N LEU A 62 -13.20 -21.74 -12.39
CA LEU A 62 -13.62 -20.74 -11.40
C LEU A 62 -14.81 -21.24 -10.56
N MET A 63 -15.81 -21.86 -11.20
CA MET A 63 -16.94 -22.49 -10.53
C MET A 63 -16.49 -23.60 -9.57
N LYS A 64 -15.58 -24.46 -10.02
CA LYS A 64 -14.99 -25.52 -9.17
C LYS A 64 -14.18 -24.95 -8.00
N ASN A 65 -13.65 -23.74 -8.13
CA ASN A 65 -12.93 -23.02 -7.08
C ASN A 65 -13.83 -22.05 -6.30
N ASN A 66 -15.12 -22.37 -6.15
CA ASN A 66 -16.09 -21.58 -5.39
C ASN A 66 -16.12 -20.08 -5.77
N TRP A 67 -15.99 -19.78 -7.07
CA TRP A 67 -15.97 -18.40 -7.59
C TRP A 67 -14.78 -17.55 -7.13
N GLU A 68 -13.77 -18.15 -6.52
CA GLU A 68 -12.54 -17.47 -6.14
C GLU A 68 -11.50 -17.56 -7.27
N PHE A 69 -10.88 -16.43 -7.61
CA PHE A 69 -9.81 -16.42 -8.59
C PHE A 69 -8.53 -17.04 -8.02
N THR A 70 -7.86 -17.87 -8.81
CA THR A 70 -6.50 -18.32 -8.50
C THR A 70 -5.54 -17.15 -8.66
N ILE A 71 -4.89 -16.75 -7.56
CA ILE A 71 -3.88 -15.67 -7.55
C ILE A 71 -2.49 -16.28 -7.67
N SER A 72 -1.77 -15.93 -8.74
CA SER A 72 -0.38 -16.35 -8.91
C SER A 72 0.54 -15.65 -7.90
N GLY A 73 1.69 -16.26 -7.58
CA GLY A 73 2.71 -15.64 -6.71
C GLY A 73 3.09 -14.24 -7.20
N ARG A 74 3.37 -14.12 -8.51
CA ARG A 74 3.65 -12.83 -9.16
C ARG A 74 2.53 -11.81 -9.01
N ALA A 75 1.26 -12.21 -9.10
CA ALA A 75 0.15 -11.28 -8.92
C ALA A 75 0.05 -10.77 -7.46
N ARG A 76 0.43 -11.61 -6.49
CA ARG A 76 0.53 -11.21 -5.07
C ARG A 76 1.70 -10.24 -4.86
N GLU A 77 2.87 -10.54 -5.40
CA GLU A 77 4.05 -9.65 -5.35
C GLU A 77 3.75 -8.28 -5.99
N ASN A 78 3.10 -8.26 -7.16
CA ASN A 78 2.71 -7.02 -7.83
C ASN A 78 1.77 -6.16 -6.95
N LEU A 79 0.89 -6.80 -6.19
CA LEU A 79 -0.04 -6.11 -5.29
C LEU A 79 0.69 -5.51 -4.10
N GLU A 80 1.60 -6.26 -3.47
CA GLU A 80 2.41 -5.76 -2.36
C GLU A 80 3.33 -4.62 -2.81
N GLN A 81 4.02 -4.77 -3.95
CA GLN A 81 4.85 -3.70 -4.50
C GLN A 81 4.03 -2.43 -4.77
N ALA A 82 2.86 -2.56 -5.40
CA ALA A 82 1.99 -1.41 -5.64
C ALA A 82 1.48 -0.78 -4.33
N LYS A 83 1.34 -1.56 -3.26
CA LYS A 83 0.95 -1.08 -1.93
C LYS A 83 2.09 -0.30 -1.26
N GLU A 84 3.31 -0.81 -1.33
CA GLU A 84 4.51 -0.13 -0.81
C GLU A 84 4.79 1.16 -1.58
N ASP A 85 4.79 1.11 -2.92
CA ASP A 85 5.04 2.27 -3.80
C ASP A 85 4.01 3.39 -3.62
N SER A 86 2.76 3.04 -3.28
CA SER A 86 1.68 4.02 -3.16
C SER A 86 1.44 4.54 -1.75
N PHE A 87 2.01 3.88 -0.74
CA PHE A 87 1.80 4.25 0.65
C PHE A 87 3.09 4.17 1.45
N ASN A 88 3.94 5.18 1.25
CA ASN A 88 5.23 5.37 1.93
C ASN A 88 5.16 5.36 3.47
N LEU A 89 3.96 5.51 4.06
CA LEU A 89 3.76 5.27 5.49
C LEU A 89 4.14 3.83 5.89
N LEU A 90 3.92 2.83 5.03
CA LEU A 90 4.28 1.44 5.35
C LEU A 90 5.78 1.25 5.48
N ALA A 91 6.56 1.94 4.64
CA ALA A 91 8.01 1.94 4.74
C ALA A 91 8.45 2.61 6.04
N PHE A 92 7.93 3.80 6.36
CA PHE A 92 8.19 4.47 7.63
C PHE A 92 7.88 3.60 8.86
N LEU A 93 6.76 2.87 8.87
CA LEU A 93 6.39 2.01 10.00
C LEU A 93 7.30 0.77 10.18
N LYS A 94 8.18 0.48 9.21
CA LYS A 94 9.19 -0.58 9.31
C LYS A 94 10.57 -0.05 9.75
N GLU A 95 10.72 1.26 9.93
CA GLU A 95 11.97 1.89 10.37
C GLU A 95 12.14 1.77 11.89
N ASP A 96 12.61 0.59 12.34
CA ASP A 96 12.77 0.24 13.75
C ASP A 96 13.76 1.15 14.52
N GLU A 97 14.53 1.98 13.82
CA GLU A 97 15.40 3.03 14.37
C GLU A 97 14.69 4.36 14.65
N ILE A 98 13.49 4.55 14.10
CA ILE A 98 12.72 5.80 14.18
C ILE A 98 11.45 5.57 14.99
N ILE A 99 10.69 4.54 14.65
CA ILE A 99 9.40 4.23 15.28
C ILE A 99 9.31 2.74 15.62
N ARG A 100 8.80 2.42 16.81
CA ARG A 100 8.43 1.07 17.21
C ARG A 100 6.97 1.02 17.60
N LEU A 101 6.28 -0.01 17.13
CA LEU A 101 4.86 -0.27 17.37
C LEU A 101 4.71 -1.48 18.29
N GLY A 102 3.66 -1.51 19.11
CA GLY A 102 3.39 -2.61 20.03
C GLY A 102 4.27 -2.65 21.27
N VAL A 103 4.98 -1.57 21.60
CA VAL A 103 5.87 -1.50 22.77
C VAL A 103 5.08 -1.12 24.02
N PRO A 104 4.86 -2.00 25.01
CA PRO A 104 4.05 -1.70 26.19
C PRO A 104 4.53 -0.46 26.95
N ASP A 105 3.60 0.21 27.65
CA ASP A 105 3.87 1.37 28.51
C ASP A 105 4.48 2.60 27.81
N THR A 106 4.44 2.62 26.47
CA THR A 106 4.87 3.78 25.67
C THR A 106 3.68 4.53 25.11
N SER A 107 3.87 5.82 24.84
CA SER A 107 2.86 6.61 24.15
C SER A 107 3.46 7.78 23.39
N GLU A 108 2.79 8.13 22.29
CA GLU A 108 3.16 9.26 21.44
C GLU A 108 1.92 10.03 21.00
N PHE A 109 2.05 11.35 20.95
CA PHE A 109 1.00 12.19 20.40
C PHE A 109 0.88 11.98 18.90
N SER A 110 -0.34 12.10 18.37
CA SER A 110 -0.57 12.09 16.92
C SER A 110 0.21 13.19 16.20
N SER A 111 0.53 14.28 16.90
CA SER A 111 1.39 15.34 16.38
C SER A 111 2.81 14.89 16.14
N ASP A 112 3.38 14.16 17.10
CA ASP A 112 4.78 13.76 17.11
C ASP A 112 5.02 12.65 16.09
N ILE A 113 4.13 11.66 16.02
CA ILE A 113 4.20 10.59 15.03
C ILE A 113 4.18 11.16 13.61
N TYR A 114 3.29 12.12 13.35
CA TYR A 114 3.21 12.74 12.03
C TYR A 114 4.44 13.60 11.72
N ALA A 115 5.01 14.30 12.71
CA ALA A 115 6.21 15.11 12.51
C ALA A 115 7.41 14.25 12.11
N GLU A 116 7.63 13.12 12.79
CA GLU A 116 8.72 12.19 12.42
C GLU A 116 8.47 11.53 11.06
N TYR A 117 7.23 11.19 10.73
CA TYR A 117 6.89 10.68 9.41
C TYR A 117 7.14 11.73 8.31
N GLU A 118 6.76 12.99 8.52
CA GLU A 118 6.98 14.07 7.56
C GLU A 118 8.48 14.35 7.36
N TRP A 119 9.26 14.33 8.44
CA TRP A 119 10.71 14.42 8.37
C TRP A 119 11.32 13.24 7.60
N TRP A 120 10.93 12.00 7.93
CA TRP A 120 11.41 10.81 7.24
C TRP A 120 11.08 10.86 5.74
N CYS A 121 9.88 11.33 5.37
CA CYS A 121 9.53 11.54 3.97
C CYS A 121 10.48 12.54 3.29
N SER A 122 10.78 13.66 3.95
CA SER A 122 11.72 14.66 3.41
C SER A 122 13.11 14.08 3.15
N GLU A 123 13.67 13.33 4.11
CA GLU A 123 14.99 12.72 3.97
C GLU A 123 15.06 11.66 2.86
N ASN A 124 13.93 10.98 2.60
CA ASN A 124 13.85 9.93 1.58
C ASN A 124 13.35 10.45 0.21
N GLY A 125 13.14 11.77 0.04
CA GLY A 125 12.63 12.34 -1.21
C GLY A 125 11.17 11.98 -1.51
N GLU A 126 10.43 11.57 -0.49
CA GLU A 126 9.05 11.10 -0.55
C GLU A 126 8.06 12.25 -0.29
N LYS A 127 6.90 12.19 -0.95
CA LYS A 127 5.81 13.13 -0.66
C LYS A 127 4.97 12.60 0.50
N ALA A 128 5.00 13.31 1.63
CA ALA A 128 4.20 12.95 2.80
C ALA A 128 2.69 12.92 2.49
N CYS A 129 2.02 11.85 2.94
CA CYS A 129 0.56 11.77 2.96
C CYS A 129 0.00 12.80 3.95
N VAL A 130 -1.21 13.31 3.72
CA VAL A 130 -1.83 14.24 4.66
C VAL A 130 -2.05 13.58 6.03
N ARG A 131 -1.86 14.37 7.12
CA ARG A 131 -1.99 13.91 8.51
C ARG A 131 -3.23 13.08 8.80
N LYS A 132 -4.39 13.48 8.27
CA LYS A 132 -5.65 12.75 8.47
C LYS A 132 -5.57 11.30 7.94
N THR A 133 -4.91 11.07 6.80
CA THR A 133 -4.72 9.74 6.21
C THR A 133 -3.84 8.88 7.10
N VAL A 134 -2.71 9.41 7.57
CA VAL A 134 -1.78 8.69 8.46
C VAL A 134 -2.47 8.26 9.76
N ILE A 135 -3.12 9.20 10.45
CA ILE A 135 -3.80 8.92 11.72
C ILE A 135 -4.99 7.96 11.51
N SER A 136 -5.74 8.12 10.42
CA SER A 136 -6.83 7.21 10.07
C SER A 136 -6.33 5.78 9.83
N TYR A 137 -5.20 5.64 9.12
CA TYR A 137 -4.58 4.34 8.88
C TYR A 137 -4.17 3.65 10.19
N LEU A 138 -3.47 4.36 11.08
CA LEU A 138 -3.05 3.83 12.38
C LEU A 138 -4.26 3.38 13.21
N ARG A 139 -5.35 4.16 13.21
CA ARG A 139 -6.59 3.80 13.92
C ARG A 139 -7.26 2.55 13.34
N GLN A 140 -7.36 2.46 12.01
CA GLN A 140 -7.98 1.32 11.33
C GLN A 140 -7.16 0.03 11.47
N ASN A 141 -5.86 0.14 11.72
CA ASN A 141 -4.93 -0.99 11.85
C ASN A 141 -4.46 -1.19 13.30
N ALA A 142 -5.13 -0.59 14.29
CA ALA A 142 -4.68 -0.55 15.67
C ALA A 142 -4.41 -1.96 16.24
N ASP A 143 -5.34 -2.89 16.02
CA ASP A 143 -5.21 -4.28 16.48
C ASP A 143 -4.03 -5.00 15.81
N ARG A 144 -3.86 -4.84 14.49
CA ARG A 144 -2.79 -5.47 13.71
C ARG A 144 -1.41 -4.92 14.08
N LEU A 145 -1.34 -3.64 14.45
CA LEU A 145 -0.11 -2.96 14.83
C LEU A 145 0.14 -3.04 16.35
N HIS A 146 -0.76 -3.65 17.12
CA HIS A 146 -0.72 -3.75 18.58
C HIS A 146 -0.65 -2.38 19.30
N ILE A 147 -1.31 -1.36 18.74
CA ILE A 147 -1.38 0.01 19.28
C ILE A 147 -2.81 0.34 19.72
N LEU A 148 -2.96 1.37 20.55
CA LEU A 148 -4.28 1.82 21.03
C LEU A 148 -4.44 3.32 20.87
N TYR A 149 -5.46 3.75 20.13
CA TYR A 149 -5.78 5.16 20.01
C TYR A 149 -6.44 5.70 21.28
N SER A 150 -6.09 6.93 21.69
CA SER A 150 -6.75 7.65 22.78
C SER A 150 -6.89 9.13 22.46
N GLU A 151 -8.01 9.73 22.87
CA GLU A 151 -8.18 11.18 22.83
C GLU A 151 -7.35 11.91 23.88
N HIS A 152 -6.83 11.17 24.86
CA HIS A 152 -6.27 11.68 26.11
C HIS A 152 -5.00 10.94 26.49
N VAL A 153 -4.02 10.92 25.58
CA VAL A 153 -2.67 10.49 25.92
C VAL A 153 -2.04 11.57 26.81
N THR A 154 -1.39 11.14 27.90
CA THR A 154 -0.65 12.04 28.79
C THR A 154 0.83 11.72 28.67
N LYS A 155 1.63 12.73 28.31
CA LYS A 155 3.09 12.64 28.15
C LYS A 155 3.74 13.96 28.52
N ASP A 156 4.80 13.91 29.32
CA ASP A 156 5.59 15.09 29.74
C ASP A 156 4.71 16.24 30.30
N GLY A 157 3.70 15.89 31.10
CA GLY A 157 2.75 16.85 31.69
C GLY A 157 1.77 17.49 30.69
N LYS A 158 1.80 17.10 29.41
CA LYS A 158 0.87 17.53 28.37
C LYS A 158 -0.16 16.44 28.09
N ARG A 159 -1.33 16.86 27.60
CA ARG A 159 -2.42 15.96 27.20
C ARG A 159 -2.88 16.28 25.78
N ALA A 160 -2.93 15.27 24.93
CA ALA A 160 -3.38 15.40 23.55
C ALA A 160 -3.87 14.05 22.99
N ARG A 161 -4.39 14.08 21.77
CA ARG A 161 -4.73 12.87 21.00
C ARG A 161 -3.47 12.13 20.60
N GLY A 162 -3.48 10.80 20.68
CA GLY A 162 -2.30 10.00 20.41
C GLY A 162 -2.58 8.51 20.40
N PHE A 163 -1.49 7.75 20.50
CA PHE A 163 -1.51 6.30 20.56
C PHE A 163 -0.67 5.80 21.73
N TYR A 164 -1.19 4.81 22.44
CA TYR A 164 -0.41 3.95 23.33
C TYR A 164 0.24 2.83 22.54
N ASN A 165 1.28 2.27 23.14
CA ASN A 165 2.17 1.25 22.58
C ASN A 165 2.92 1.71 21.33
N VAL A 166 3.19 3.00 21.23
CA VAL A 166 4.02 3.58 20.17
C VAL A 166 5.19 4.28 20.83
N GLN A 167 6.39 4.03 20.30
CA GLN A 167 7.62 4.64 20.76
C GLN A 167 8.33 5.30 19.57
N LEU A 168 8.62 6.61 19.69
CA LEU A 168 9.55 7.28 18.77
C LEU A 168 10.94 7.29 19.41
N LEU A 169 11.95 6.81 18.67
CA LEU A 169 13.32 6.64 19.17
C LEU A 169 14.21 7.85 18.87
N LYS A 170 13.91 8.56 17.78
CA LYS A 170 14.51 9.85 17.46
C LYS A 170 13.38 10.86 17.39
N LYS A 171 13.58 12.01 18.04
CA LYS A 171 12.67 13.15 17.95
C LYS A 171 13.37 14.28 17.24
N HIS A 172 13.19 14.38 15.93
CA HIS A 172 13.61 15.52 15.14
C HIS A 172 12.65 16.66 15.46
N ARG A 173 12.97 17.40 16.53
CA ARG A 173 12.25 18.64 16.83
C ARG A 173 12.44 19.59 15.65
N ASN A 174 11.32 20.04 15.08
CA ASN A 174 11.29 21.20 14.18
C ASN A 174 12.08 22.34 14.82
N GLY A 175 13.22 22.68 14.20
CA GLY A 175 14.07 23.80 14.58
C GLY A 175 15.31 23.40 15.37
N ILE A 176 16.32 22.87 14.69
CA ILE A 176 17.72 23.35 14.63
C ILE A 176 18.42 22.42 13.63
N SER A 177 18.83 23.00 12.50
CA SER A 177 19.78 22.36 11.58
C SER A 177 21.11 22.19 12.33
N PRO A 178 21.74 21.00 12.36
CA PRO A 178 23.15 20.92 12.73
C PRO A 178 23.95 21.71 11.69
N MET A 179 24.86 22.56 12.17
CA MET A 179 25.89 23.20 11.34
C MET A 179 26.81 22.18 10.70
#